data_AF-G3IUR1-F1
#
_entry.id   AF-G3IUR1-F1
#
_cell.length_a   1.000
_cell.length_b   1.000
_cell.length_c   1.000
_cell.angle_alpha   90.00
_cell.angle_beta   90.00
_cell.angle_gamma   90.00
#
_symmetry.space_group_name_H-M   'P 1'
#
loop_
_entity.id
_entity.type
_entity.pdbx_description
1 polymer ?
#
loop_
_entity_poly.entity_id
_entity_poly.type
_entity_poly.pdbx_seq_one_letter_code
_entity_poly.pdbx_strand_id
1 'polypeptide(L)' 'MATMTDCTLNGAVVDIDAAIDMKDTADSTPDFRCNECNQPVRPHRSGGHVSAHFEHLERNPNCSQSHVAS' A
#
# COMPACT_ATOMS: atom_id res chain seq x y z
N MET A 1 11.18 -2.33 -8.43
CA MET A 1 10.60 -2.97 -7.23
C MET A 1 9.56 -2.01 -6.70
N ALA A 2 8.41 -2.47 -6.21
CA ALA A 2 7.43 -1.54 -5.62
C ALA A 2 8.08 -0.89 -4.38
N THR A 3 8.25 0.43 -4.42
CA THR A 3 8.91 1.22 -3.35
C THR A 3 7.93 2.02 -2.52
N MET A 4 6.62 1.81 -2.72
CA MET A 4 5.60 2.59 -2.05
C MET A 4 5.56 2.22 -0.57
N THR A 5 5.97 3.14 0.29
CA THR A 5 6.02 2.98 1.75
C THR A 5 4.99 3.84 2.48
N ASP A 6 4.22 4.65 1.76
CA ASP A 6 3.22 5.55 2.31
C ASP A 6 1.93 5.48 1.49
N CYS A 7 0.79 5.61 2.18
CA CYS A 7 -0.55 5.58 1.59
C CYS A 7 -1.45 6.64 2.23
N THR A 8 -2.66 6.79 1.73
CA THR A 8 -3.72 7.63 2.32
C THR A 8 -4.81 6.74 2.91
N LEU A 9 -5.18 6.99 4.16
CA LEU A 9 -6.32 6.35 4.84
C LEU A 9 -7.22 7.45 5.41
N ASN A 10 -8.48 7.51 4.97
CA ASN A 10 -9.44 8.55 5.41
C ASN A 10 -8.92 9.99 5.24
N GLY A 11 -8.08 10.24 4.23
CA GLY A 11 -7.46 11.55 3.98
C GLY A 11 -6.20 11.85 4.81
N ALA A 12 -5.77 10.94 5.69
CA ALA A 12 -4.52 11.05 6.42
C ALA A 12 -3.44 10.18 5.76
N VAL A 13 -2.19 10.67 5.74
CA VAL A 13 -1.05 9.88 5.24
C VAL A 13 -0.62 8.88 6.33
N VAL A 14 -0.48 7.61 5.94
CA VAL A 14 -0.10 6.50 6.82
C VAL A 14 1.07 5.74 6.22
N ASP A 15 2.10 5.51 7.03
CA ASP A 15 3.28 4.71 6.66
C ASP A 15 2.97 3.21 6.61
N ILE A 16 3.76 2.45 5.87
CA ILE A 16 3.61 1.01 5.69
C ILE A 16 3.64 0.23 7.00
N ASP A 17 4.49 0.60 7.96
CA ASP A 17 4.58 -0.10 9.24
C ASP A 17 3.28 0.09 10.05
N ALA A 18 2.80 1.33 10.12
CA ALA A 18 1.54 1.67 10.76
C ALA A 18 0.35 1.01 10.06
N ALA A 19 0.33 0.97 8.73
CA ALA A 19 -0.74 0.32 7.97
C ALA A 19 -0.75 -1.21 8.17
N ILE A 20 0.42 -1.84 8.33
CA ILE A 20 0.52 -3.27 8.67
C ILE A 20 -0.05 -3.52 10.07
N ASP A 21 0.29 -2.70 11.06
CA ASP A 21 -0.23 -2.82 12.42
C ASP A 21 -1.76 -2.63 12.46
N MET A 22 -2.26 -1.60 11.78
CA MET A 22 -3.71 -1.37 11.63
C MET A 22 -4.42 -2.55 10.94
N LYS A 23 -3.80 -3.16 9.93
CA LYS A 23 -4.36 -4.34 9.26
C LYS A 23 -4.36 -5.57 10.16
N ASP A 24 -3.39 -5.71 11.05
CA ASP A 24 -3.25 -6.85 11.98
C ASP A 24 -4.24 -6.75 13.15
N THR A 25 -4.47 -5.52 13.63
CA THR A 25 -5.32 -5.23 14.80
C THR A 25 -6.79 -4.98 14.46
N ALA A 26 -7.10 -4.54 13.24
CA ALA A 26 -8.48 -4.26 12.85
C ALA A 26 -9.26 -5.53 12.49
N ASP A 27 -10.52 -5.59 12.95
CA ASP A 27 -11.47 -6.65 12.60
C ASP A 27 -11.84 -6.64 11.10
N SER A 28 -11.73 -5.47 10.46
CA SER A 28 -11.95 -5.26 9.03
C SER A 28 -10.74 -4.59 8.38
N THR A 29 -10.41 -4.98 7.15
CA THR A 29 -9.28 -4.38 6.42
C THR A 29 -9.55 -2.91 6.14
N PRO A 30 -8.70 -1.97 6.61
CA PRO A 30 -8.86 -0.55 6.31
C PRO A 30 -8.74 -0.27 4.80
N ASP A 31 -9.47 0.74 4.33
CA ASP A 31 -9.48 1.16 2.91
C ASP A 31 -8.24 2.01 2.59
N PHE A 32 -7.07 1.38 2.53
CA PHE A 32 -5.83 2.06 2.17
C PHE A 32 -5.85 2.47 0.69
N ARG A 33 -5.51 3.72 0.42
CA ARG A 33 -5.51 4.32 -0.92
C ARG A 33 -4.13 4.80 -1.31
N CYS A 34 -3.79 4.69 -2.59
CA CYS A 34 -2.59 5.33 -3.12
C CYS A 34 -2.72 6.85 -3.03
N ASN A 35 -1.69 7.50 -2.50
CA ASN A 35 -1.61 8.96 -2.42
C ASN A 35 -1.48 9.64 -3.81
N GLU A 36 -1.04 8.92 -4.84
CA GLU A 36 -0.98 9.45 -6.20
C GLU A 36 -2.29 9.30 -6.97
N CYS A 37 -2.80 8.07 -7.07
CA CYS A 37 -3.95 7.76 -7.94
C CYS A 37 -5.26 7.50 -7.19
N ASN A 38 -5.26 7.54 -5.86
CA ASN A 38 -6.42 7.25 -5.01
C ASN A 38 -7.07 5.88 -5.28
N GLN A 39 -6.35 4.94 -5.90
CA GLN A 39 -6.78 3.57 -6.09
C GLN A 39 -6.49 2.74 -4.83
N PRO A 40 -7.25 1.65 -4.59
CA PRO A 40 -7.06 0.83 -3.40
C PRO A 40 -5.73 0.07 -3.47
N VAL A 41 -5.00 0.11 -2.36
CA VAL A 41 -3.71 -0.56 -2.18
C VAL A 41 -3.75 -1.48 -0.97
N ARG A 42 -2.86 -2.46 -0.93
CA ARG A 42 -2.72 -3.43 0.16
C ARG A 42 -1.35 -3.30 0.79
N PRO A 43 -1.23 -3.19 2.12
CA PRO A 43 0.06 -3.28 2.79
C PRO A 43 0.55 -4.72 2.80
N HIS A 44 1.80 -4.92 2.39
CA HIS A 44 2.53 -6.19 2.47
C HIS A 44 3.64 -6.08 3.51
N ARG A 45 3.62 -6.98 4.50
CA ARG A 45 4.67 -7.09 5.52
C ARG A 45 5.98 -7.53 4.87
N SER A 46 7.09 -6.96 5.35
CA SER A 46 8.44 -7.39 4.96
C SER A 46 8.64 -8.88 5.23
N GLY A 47 9.26 -9.59 4.29
CA GLY A 47 9.54 -11.02 4.40
C GLY A 47 10.78 -11.41 3.62
N GLY A 48 11.66 -12.21 4.24
CA GLY A 48 12.91 -12.67 3.64
C GLY A 48 13.85 -11.50 3.29
N HIS A 49 13.95 -11.17 2.00
CA HIS A 49 14.80 -10.09 1.47
C HIS A 49 14.02 -8.88 0.95
N VAL A 50 12.71 -8.82 1.17
CA VAL A 50 11.84 -7.76 0.62
C VAL A 50 11.37 -6.86 1.75
N SER A 51 11.59 -5.56 1.58
CA SER A 51 11.06 -4.53 2.47
C SER A 51 9.54 -4.47 2.44
N ALA A 52 8.94 -4.01 3.53
CA ALA A 52 7.51 -3.76 3.57
C ALA A 52 7.13 -2.71 2.52
N HIS A 53 6.03 -2.94 1.80
CA HIS A 53 5.57 -2.05 0.75
C HIS A 53 4.05 -2.15 0.54
N PHE A 54 3.48 -1.14 -0.09
CA PHE A 54 2.12 -1.17 -0.60
C PHE A 54 2.10 -1.70 -2.04
N GLU A 55 1.13 -2.57 -2.33
CA GLU A 55 0.85 -3.07 -3.67
C GLU A 55 -0.55 -2.66 -4.10
N HIS A 56 -0.71 -2.26 -5.36
CA HIS A 56 -2.03 -1.95 -5.90
C HIS A 56 -2.85 -3.24 -6.10
N LEU A 57 -4.12 -3.22 -5.67
CA LEU A 57 -5.01 -4.38 -5.85
C LEU A 57 -5.30 -4.65 -7.34
N GLU A 58 -5.36 -3.59 -8.13
CA GLU A 58 -5.53 -3.65 -9.58
C GLU A 58 -4.39 -2.93 -10.27
N ARG A 59 -3.92 -3.47 -11.40
CA ARG A 59 -2.89 -2.82 -12.21
C ARG A 59 -3.41 -1.50 -12.75
N ASN A 60 -2.76 -0.42 -12.38
CA ASN A 60 -3.00 0.91 -12.90
C ASN A 60 -1.78 1.43 -13.68
N PRO A 61 -1.77 1.34 -15.03
CA PRO A 61 -0.64 1.84 -15.82
C PRO A 61 -0.46 3.37 -15.75
N ASN A 62 -1.45 4.10 -15.23
CA ASN A 62 -1.40 5.56 -15.06
C ASN A 62 -0.82 6.00 -13.71
N CYS A 63 -0.37 5.06 -12.86
CA CYS A 63 0.25 5.38 -11.58
C CYS A 63 1.70 4.89 -11.54
N SER A 64 2.62 5.79 -11.23
CA SER A 64 4.06 5.51 -11.09
C SER A 64 4.36 4.44 -10.05
N GLN A 65 3.55 4.34 -8.99
CA GLN A 65 3.69 3.35 -7.92
C GLN A 65 2.99 2.02 -8.24
N SER A 66 2.07 2.01 -9.21
CA SER A 66 1.43 0.78 -9.66
C SER A 66 2.34 0.12 -10.70
N HIS A 67 3.28 -0.67 -10.19
CA HIS A 67 4.17 -1.48 -10.99
C HIS A 67 3.42 -2.22 -12.13
N VAL A 68 3.64 -1.76 -13.36
CA VAL A 68 3.59 -2.64 -14.53
C VAL A 68 4.76 -3.61 -14.37
N ALA A 69 4.51 -4.91 -14.29
CA ALA A 69 5.62 -5.84 -14.53
C ALA A 69 6.05 -5.60 -15.98
N SER A 70 7.18 -4.91 -16.14
CA SER A 70 7.90 -4.77 -17.41
C SER A 70 8.46 -6.11 -17.84
#